data_AF-A0A3P8W302-F1
#
_entry.id   AF-A0A3P8W302-F1
#
_cell.length_a   1.000
_cell.length_b   1.000
_cell.length_c   1.000
_cell.angle_alpha   90.00
_cell.angle_beta   90.00
_cell.angle_gamma   90.00
#
_symmetry.space_group_name_H-M   'P 1'
#
loop_
_entity.id
_entity.type
_entity.pdbx_description
1 polymer ?
#
loop_
_entity_poly.entity_id
_entity_poly.type
_entity_poly.pdbx_seq_one_letter_code
_entity_poly.pdbx_strand_id
1 'polypeptide(L)'
;IVEKLKAVEHNRPRTAAELQAVQEGIRVLENLVGMGEEQCRVPLLALLVPTLISYLLDENAISSAPQVSKGLHDFALQNLMRIGPLYPAAFKVVIGAAPELKTRLESAIRANQASSKAKAAARQTQPAAQTAPTIKLKTNFF
;
A
#
# COMPACT_ATOMS: atom_id res chain seq x y z
N ILE A 1 -2.06 9.14 18.93
CA ILE A 1 -2.04 8.19 17.78
C ILE A 1 -1.17 8.69 16.62
N VAL A 2 -1.35 9.94 16.16
CA VAL A 2 -0.57 10.52 15.06
C VAL A 2 0.94 10.46 15.28
N GLU A 3 1.43 10.81 16.48
CA GLU A 3 2.87 10.74 16.79
C GLU A 3 3.43 9.31 16.74
N LYS A 4 2.65 8.33 17.18
CA LYS A 4 3.03 6.91 17.10
C LYS A 4 3.14 6.44 15.65
N LEU A 5 2.24 6.91 14.78
CA LEU A 5 2.29 6.61 13.34
C LEU A 5 3.48 7.30 12.66
N LYS A 6 3.74 8.57 12.97
CA LYS A 6 4.94 9.27 12.47
C LYS A 6 6.23 8.55 12.86
N ALA A 7 6.31 8.04 14.09
CA ALA A 7 7.49 7.30 14.56
C ALA A 7 7.77 5.99 13.79
N VAL A 8 6.78 5.42 13.07
CA VAL A 8 6.95 4.22 12.25
C VAL A 8 7.92 4.43 11.10
N GLU A 9 8.09 5.67 10.63
CA GLU A 9 9.11 6.00 9.63
C GLU A 9 10.50 5.53 10.06
N HIS A 10 10.85 5.78 11.32
CA HIS A 10 12.15 5.42 11.91
C HIS A 10 12.13 4.06 12.61
N ASN A 11 10.96 3.62 13.07
CA ASN A 11 10.76 2.34 13.77
C ASN A 11 9.76 1.47 13.00
N ARG A 12 10.16 1.00 11.82
CA ARG A 12 9.30 0.17 10.96
C ARG A 12 8.87 -1.11 11.68
N PRO A 13 7.63 -1.60 11.43
CA PRO A 13 7.12 -2.82 12.06
C PRO A 13 8.00 -4.01 11.70
N ARG A 14 8.31 -4.81 12.72
CA ARG A 14 9.11 -6.04 12.63
C ARG A 14 8.22 -7.29 12.63
N THR A 15 7.01 -7.17 13.18
CA THR A 15 6.05 -8.26 13.26
C THR A 15 4.75 -7.95 12.49
N ALA A 16 4.01 -9.01 12.14
CA ALA A 16 2.70 -8.85 11.49
C ALA A 16 1.69 -8.12 12.39
N ALA A 17 1.74 -8.36 13.71
CA ALA A 17 0.87 -7.69 14.68
C ALA A 17 1.15 -6.18 14.75
N GLU A 18 2.42 -5.78 14.76
CA GLU A 18 2.81 -4.36 14.69
C GLU A 18 2.34 -3.71 13.39
N LEU A 19 2.52 -4.40 12.26
CA LEU A 19 2.02 -3.92 10.97
C LEU A 19 0.50 -3.71 10.99
N GLN A 20 -0.25 -4.67 11.52
CA GLN A 20 -1.70 -4.56 11.64
C GLN A 20 -2.09 -3.35 12.51
N ALA A 21 -1.43 -3.15 13.66
CA ALA A 21 -1.71 -2.01 14.54
C ALA A 21 -1.48 -0.66 13.83
N VAL A 22 -0.41 -0.56 13.01
CA VAL A 22 -0.15 0.62 12.18
C VAL A 22 -1.25 0.81 11.14
N GLN A 23 -1.68 -0.26 10.47
CA GLN A 23 -2.74 -0.22 9.45
C GLN A 23 -4.07 0.23 10.05
N GLU A 24 -4.46 -0.27 11.22
CA GLU A 24 -5.67 0.18 11.91
C GLU A 24 -5.58 1.65 12.30
N GLY A 25 -4.42 2.10 12.81
CA GLY A 25 -4.21 3.51 13.12
C GLY A 25 -4.39 4.42 11.91
N ILE A 26 -3.93 3.99 10.74
CA ILE A 26 -4.16 4.70 9.48
C ILE A 26 -5.64 4.69 9.08
N ARG A 27 -6.33 3.54 9.19
CA ARG A 27 -7.78 3.48 8.88
C ARG A 27 -8.61 4.39 9.77
N VAL A 28 -8.26 4.51 11.05
CA VAL A 28 -8.90 5.45 11.97
C VAL A 28 -8.70 6.89 11.49
N LEU A 29 -7.46 7.27 11.13
CA LEU A 29 -7.19 8.61 10.58
C LEU A 29 -7.94 8.87 9.28
N GLU A 30 -8.03 7.87 8.42
CA GLU A 30 -8.76 7.98 7.17
C GLU A 30 -10.27 8.14 7.40
N ASN A 31 -10.87 7.37 8.32
CA ASN A 31 -12.26 7.55 8.69
C ASN A 31 -12.53 8.96 9.22
N LEU A 32 -11.60 9.54 9.98
CA LEU A 32 -11.69 10.93 10.41
C LEU A 32 -11.66 11.92 9.24
N VAL A 33 -10.86 11.68 8.20
CA VAL A 33 -10.88 12.48 6.96
C VAL A 33 -12.24 12.37 6.27
N GLY A 34 -12.81 11.16 6.20
CA GLY A 34 -14.10 10.89 5.57
C GLY A 34 -15.28 11.52 6.31
N MET A 35 -15.24 11.52 7.64
CA MET A 35 -16.24 12.17 8.50
C MET A 35 -16.06 13.69 8.58
N GLY A 36 -14.86 14.18 8.29
CA GLY A 36 -14.53 15.60 8.34
C GLY A 36 -15.27 16.43 7.29
N GLU A 37 -15.73 17.60 7.71
CA GLU A 37 -16.22 18.64 6.82
C GLU A 37 -15.13 19.08 5.83
N GLU A 38 -15.54 19.68 4.71
CA GLU A 38 -14.62 20.07 3.64
C GLU A 38 -13.48 20.98 4.09
N GLN A 39 -13.77 21.92 4.99
CA GLN A 39 -12.79 22.82 5.60
C GLN A 39 -11.73 22.08 6.44
N CYS A 40 -12.07 20.92 7.01
CA CYS A 40 -11.16 20.09 7.82
C CYS A 40 -10.36 19.09 6.98
N ARG A 41 -10.72 18.86 5.71
CA ARG A 41 -10.06 17.83 4.88
C ARG A 41 -8.60 18.14 4.58
N VAL A 42 -8.28 19.38 4.25
CA VAL A 42 -6.90 19.80 3.96
C VAL A 42 -5.98 19.57 5.17
N PRO A 43 -6.26 20.05 6.39
CA PRO A 43 -5.40 19.81 7.54
C PRO A 43 -5.32 18.33 7.94
N LEU A 44 -6.41 17.55 7.81
CA LEU A 44 -6.37 16.11 8.10
C LEU A 44 -5.52 15.34 7.07
N LEU A 45 -5.63 15.68 5.78
CA LEU A 45 -4.78 15.09 4.74
C LEU A 45 -3.32 15.56 4.85
N ALA A 46 -3.06 16.77 5.33
CA ALA A 46 -1.71 17.25 5.63
C ALA A 46 -1.02 16.45 6.76
N LEU A 47 -1.79 15.72 7.57
CA LEU A 47 -1.24 14.73 8.52
C LEU A 47 -1.10 13.35 7.87
N LEU A 48 -2.13 12.89 7.16
CA LEU A 48 -2.20 11.53 6.62
C LEU A 48 -1.26 11.29 5.44
N VAL A 49 -1.24 12.19 4.45
CA VAL A 49 -0.50 12.00 3.19
C VAL A 49 1.01 11.95 3.43
N PRO A 50 1.64 12.90 4.16
CA PRO A 50 3.07 12.80 4.44
C PRO A 50 3.44 11.54 5.23
N THR A 51 2.58 11.11 6.16
CA THR A 51 2.77 9.88 6.94
C THR A 51 2.75 8.64 6.07
N LEU A 52 1.82 8.54 5.11
CA LEU A 52 1.79 7.42 4.17
C LEU A 52 3.00 7.46 3.22
N ILE A 53 3.44 8.65 2.79
CA ILE A 53 4.61 8.78 1.92
C ILE A 53 5.89 8.36 2.64
N SER A 54 6.03 8.64 3.95
CA SER A 54 7.19 8.21 4.72
C SER A 54 7.32 6.68 4.84
N TYR A 55 6.20 5.96 4.69
CA TYR A 55 6.17 4.50 4.65
C TYR A 55 6.62 3.93 3.30
N LEU A 56 6.71 4.73 2.25
CA LEU A 56 7.16 4.25 0.95
C LEU A 56 8.64 3.86 1.01
N LEU A 57 9.01 2.78 0.33
CA LEU A 57 10.40 2.36 0.15
C LEU A 57 10.87 2.87 -1.20
N ASP A 58 12.14 3.24 -1.28
CA ASP A 58 12.78 3.53 -2.56
C ASP A 58 13.02 2.23 -3.34
N GLU A 59 13.20 2.31 -4.66
CA GLU A 59 13.41 1.14 -5.52
C GLU A 59 14.61 0.27 -5.09
N ASN A 60 15.66 0.90 -4.56
CA ASN A 60 16.83 0.18 -4.05
C ASN A 60 16.54 -0.54 -2.71
N ALA A 61 15.66 0.01 -1.89
CA ALA A 61 15.32 -0.52 -0.58
C ALA A 61 14.23 -1.59 -0.65
N ILE A 62 13.29 -1.49 -1.61
CA ILE A 62 12.17 -2.41 -1.71
C ILE A 62 12.63 -3.84 -2.00
N SER A 63 13.67 -4.03 -2.81
CA SER A 63 14.15 -5.37 -3.18
C SER A 63 14.67 -6.15 -1.97
N SER A 64 15.46 -5.49 -1.11
CA SER A 64 16.11 -6.08 0.07
C SER A 64 15.27 -6.01 1.35
N ALA A 65 14.15 -5.26 1.35
CA ALA A 65 13.33 -5.07 2.54
C ALA A 65 12.66 -6.36 3.05
N PRO A 66 12.48 -6.50 4.39
CA PRO A 66 11.67 -7.56 4.99
C PRO A 66 10.22 -7.54 4.49
N GLN A 67 9.58 -8.71 4.48
CA GLN A 67 8.20 -8.86 3.98
C GLN A 67 7.19 -7.95 4.70
N VAL A 68 7.36 -7.76 6.01
CA VAL A 68 6.50 -6.85 6.81
C VAL A 68 6.64 -5.40 6.33
N SER A 69 7.87 -4.96 6.03
CA SER A 69 8.14 -3.61 5.52
C SER A 69 7.61 -3.42 4.09
N LYS A 70 7.71 -4.45 3.24
CA LYS A 70 7.07 -4.49 1.91
C LYS A 70 5.55 -4.39 2.03
N GLY A 71 4.95 -5.11 2.97
CA GLY A 71 3.51 -5.01 3.26
C GLY A 71 3.08 -3.61 3.71
N LEU A 72 3.89 -2.92 4.52
CA LEU A 72 3.65 -1.53 4.89
C LEU A 72 3.73 -0.59 3.68
N HIS A 73 4.74 -0.78 2.82
CA HIS A 73 4.90 -0.02 1.57
C HIS A 73 3.69 -0.18 0.65
N ASP A 74 3.29 -1.42 0.37
CA ASP A 74 2.16 -1.72 -0.51
C ASP A 74 0.86 -1.11 0.03
N PHE A 75 0.62 -1.26 1.33
CA PHE A 75 -0.51 -0.66 2.02
C PHE A 75 -0.53 0.87 1.88
N ALA A 76 0.60 1.53 2.09
CA ALA A 76 0.70 2.98 2.00
C ALA A 76 0.47 3.47 0.57
N LEU A 77 1.09 2.81 -0.42
CA LEU A 77 0.95 3.15 -1.82
C LEU A 77 -0.50 3.01 -2.31
N GLN A 78 -1.17 1.91 -1.94
CA GLN A 78 -2.58 1.70 -2.27
C GLN A 78 -3.49 2.78 -1.68
N ASN A 79 -3.24 3.17 -0.43
CA ASN A 79 -4.00 4.25 0.19
C ASN A 79 -3.77 5.59 -0.52
N LEU A 80 -2.52 5.94 -0.84
CA LEU A 80 -2.19 7.17 -1.56
C LEU A 80 -2.86 7.20 -2.95
N MET A 81 -2.84 6.08 -3.68
CA MET A 81 -3.48 5.97 -5.00
C MET A 81 -5.01 6.10 -4.93
N ARG A 82 -5.63 5.74 -3.81
CA ARG A 82 -7.07 5.90 -3.61
C ARG A 82 -7.46 7.29 -3.10
N ILE A 83 -6.68 7.86 -2.18
CA ILE A 83 -6.92 9.19 -1.59
C ILE A 83 -6.82 10.28 -2.66
N GLY A 84 -5.87 10.18 -3.60
CA GLY A 84 -5.65 11.19 -4.65
C GLY A 84 -6.92 11.51 -5.45
N PRO A 85 -7.56 10.53 -6.11
CA PRO A 85 -8.83 10.72 -6.81
C PRO A 85 -10.02 11.02 -5.89
N LEU A 86 -10.00 10.56 -4.64
CA LEU A 86 -11.10 10.75 -3.69
C LEU A 86 -11.17 12.20 -3.17
N TYR A 87 -10.03 12.87 -3.01
CA TYR A 87 -9.94 14.24 -2.50
C TYR A 87 -9.01 15.11 -3.37
N PRO A 88 -9.30 15.32 -4.66
CA PRO A 88 -8.34 15.86 -5.61
C PRO A 88 -7.85 17.27 -5.27
N ALA A 89 -8.75 18.17 -4.84
CA ALA A 89 -8.39 19.54 -4.47
C ALA A 89 -7.48 19.58 -3.24
N ALA A 90 -7.89 18.92 -2.16
CA ALA A 90 -7.13 18.90 -0.91
C ALA A 90 -5.79 18.15 -1.06
N PHE A 91 -5.78 17.02 -1.78
CA PHE A 91 -4.56 16.26 -2.06
C PHE A 91 -3.56 17.08 -2.88
N LYS A 92 -4.03 17.84 -3.88
CA LYS A 92 -3.19 18.75 -4.67
C LYS A 92 -2.55 19.84 -3.82
N VAL A 93 -3.28 20.40 -2.85
CA VAL A 93 -2.72 21.40 -1.90
C VAL A 93 -1.59 20.77 -1.07
N VAL A 94 -1.82 19.59 -0.49
CA VAL A 94 -0.84 18.92 0.37
C VAL A 94 0.41 18.51 -0.40
N ILE A 95 0.26 17.89 -1.57
CA ILE A 95 1.39 17.49 -2.41
C ILE A 95 2.10 18.72 -3.02
N GLY A 96 1.36 19.78 -3.32
CA GLY A 96 1.92 21.03 -3.85
C GLY A 96 2.77 21.80 -2.84
N ALA A 97 2.51 21.63 -1.55
CA ALA A 97 3.28 22.26 -0.48
C ALA A 97 4.67 21.64 -0.27
N ALA A 98 4.91 20.42 -0.78
CA ALA A 98 6.12 19.64 -0.53
C ALA A 98 6.55 18.86 -1.80
N PRO A 99 7.32 19.49 -2.71
CA PRO A 99 7.74 18.90 -3.98
C PRO A 99 8.46 17.54 -3.82
N GLU A 100 9.24 17.36 -2.76
CA GLU A 100 9.94 16.13 -2.44
C GLU A 100 9.00 14.95 -2.18
N LEU A 101 7.85 15.20 -1.54
CA LEU A 101 6.83 14.19 -1.30
C LEU A 101 6.19 13.75 -2.62
N LYS A 102 5.97 14.70 -3.53
CA LYS A 102 5.48 14.43 -4.88
C LYS A 102 6.44 13.50 -5.64
N THR A 103 7.73 13.85 -5.68
CA THR A 103 8.74 13.06 -6.38
C THR A 103 8.82 11.63 -5.84
N ARG A 104 8.78 11.47 -4.51
CA ARG A 104 8.80 10.13 -3.87
C ARG A 104 7.58 9.30 -4.22
N LEU A 105 6.38 9.90 -4.18
CA LEU A 105 5.14 9.22 -4.57
C LEU A 105 5.17 8.79 -6.04
N GLU A 106 5.56 9.68 -6.95
CA GLU A 106 5.62 9.35 -8.38
C GLU A 106 6.63 8.24 -8.67
N SER A 107 7.77 8.22 -7.98
CA SER A 107 8.77 7.16 -8.09
C SER A 107 8.20 5.81 -7.65
N ALA A 108 7.53 5.77 -6.50
CA ALA A 108 6.89 4.55 -6.00
C ALA A 108 5.78 4.04 -6.95
N ILE A 109 5.00 4.95 -7.56
CA ILE A 109 3.98 4.58 -8.55
C ILE A 109 4.62 3.96 -9.79
N ARG A 110 5.69 4.55 -10.33
CA ARG A 110 6.43 4.00 -11.48
C ARG A 110 6.99 2.61 -11.18
N ALA A 111 7.63 2.45 -10.02
CA ALA A 111 8.16 1.17 -9.55
C ALA A 111 7.08 0.08 -9.48
N ASN A 112 5.91 0.43 -8.93
CA ASN A 112 4.77 -0.47 -8.83
C ASN A 112 4.16 -0.84 -10.19
N GLN A 113 4.12 0.10 -11.14
CA GLN A 113 3.68 -0.18 -12.51
C GLN A 113 4.64 -1.12 -13.26
N ALA A 114 5.95 -0.94 -13.08
CA ALA A 114 6.94 -1.85 -13.67
C ALA A 114 6.83 -3.26 -13.07
N SER A 115 6.72 -3.34 -11.75
CA SER A 115 6.58 -4.60 -11.01
C SER A 115 5.29 -5.35 -11.33
N SER A 116 4.16 -4.63 -11.47
CA SER A 116 2.87 -5.25 -11.81
C SER A 116 2.84 -5.77 -13.25
N LYS A 117 3.42 -5.04 -14.22
CA LYS A 117 3.59 -5.52 -15.60
C LYS A 117 4.45 -6.78 -15.66
N ALA A 118 5.56 -6.83 -14.92
CA ALA A 118 6.41 -8.01 -14.84
C ALA A 118 5.68 -9.23 -14.26
N LYS A 119 4.90 -9.04 -13.19
CA LYS A 119 4.04 -10.11 -12.60
C LYS A 119 2.97 -10.60 -13.58
N ALA A 120 2.38 -9.71 -14.38
CA ALA A 120 1.40 -10.08 -15.40
C ALA A 120 2.03 -10.92 -16.53
N ALA A 121 3.21 -10.53 -17.02
CA ALA A 121 3.94 -11.28 -18.05
C ALA A 121 4.41 -12.66 -17.57
N ALA A 122 4.86 -12.77 -16.29
CA ALA A 122 5.25 -14.05 -15.68
C ALA A 122 4.07 -15.02 -15.52
N ARG A 123 2.84 -14.51 -15.29
CA ARG A 123 1.63 -15.35 -15.23
C ARG A 123 1.21 -15.88 -16.60
N GLN A 124 1.48 -15.16 -17.68
CA GLN A 124 1.22 -15.63 -19.05
C GLN A 124 2.20 -16.71 -19.51
N THR A 125 3.37 -16.82 -18.87
CA THR A 125 4.41 -17.81 -19.20
C THR A 125 4.38 -19.05 -18.30
N GLN A 126 3.48 -19.14 -17.31
CA GLN A 126 3.25 -20.40 -16.60
C GLN A 126 2.55 -21.39 -17.54
N PRO A 127 3.17 -22.53 -17.88
CA PRO A 127 2.50 -23.58 -18.63
C PRO A 127 1.28 -24.01 -17.82
N ALA A 128 0.11 -24.08 -18.46
CA ALA A 128 -1.07 -24.69 -17.88
C ALA A 128 -0.70 -26.11 -17.43
N ALA A 129 -0.48 -26.28 -16.12
CA ALA A 129 -0.34 -27.61 -15.54
C ALA A 129 -1.69 -28.30 -15.77
N GLN A 130 -1.70 -29.20 -16.75
CA GLN A 130 -2.79 -30.06 -17.13
C GLN A 130 -3.25 -30.85 -15.90
N THR A 131 -4.27 -30.37 -15.20
CA THR A 131 -5.00 -31.18 -14.22
C THR A 131 -5.99 -32.05 -14.99
N ALA A 132 -5.53 -33.20 -15.48
CA ALA A 132 -6.41 -34.24 -15.99
C ALA A 132 -7.23 -34.83 -14.82
N PRO A 133 -8.58 -34.79 -14.83
CA PRO A 133 -9.37 -35.44 -13.80
C PRO A 133 -9.37 -36.95 -14.05
N THR A 134 -8.51 -37.68 -13.35
CA THR A 134 -8.55 -39.15 -13.35
C THR A 134 -9.65 -39.61 -12.40
N ILE A 135 -10.86 -39.76 -12.93
CA ILE A 135 -11.96 -40.46 -12.26
C ILE A 135 -11.60 -41.94 -12.24
N LYS A 136 -11.20 -42.48 -11.08
CA LYS A 136 -11.10 -43.94 -10.84
C LYS A 136 -12.36 -44.39 -10.12
N LEU A 137 -13.35 -44.83 -10.87
CA LEU A 137 -14.49 -45.56 -10.31
C LEU A 137 -14.06 -47.03 -10.13
N LYS A 138 -13.82 -47.46 -8.90
CA LYS A 138 -13.71 -48.87 -8.52
C LYS A 138 -14.94 -49.24 -7.70
N THR A 139 -15.79 -50.09 -8.25
CA THR A 139 -16.84 -50.76 -7.48
C THR A 139 -16.55 -52.26 -7.55
N ASN A 140 -15.99 -52.79 -6.46
CA ASN A 140 -15.96 -54.23 -6.23
C ASN A 140 -17.35 -54.64 -5.73
N PHE A 141 -17.99 -55.60 -6.38
CA PHE A 141 -19.09 -56.35 -5.81
C PHE A 141 -18.58 -57.77 -5.54
N PHE A 142 -18.82 -58.22 -4.30
CA PHE A 142 -18.59 -59.58 -3.83
C PHE A 142 -19.49 -60.59 -4.55
#